data_AF-A0A7Z0B9G4-F1
#
_entry.id   AF-A0A7Z0B9G4-F1
#
_cell.length_a   1.000
_cell.length_b   1.000
_cell.length_c   1.000
_cell.angle_alpha   90.00
_cell.angle_beta   90.00
_cell.angle_gamma   90.00
#
_symmetry.space_group_name_H-M   'P 1'
#
loop_
_entity.id
_entity.type
_entity.pdbx_description
1 polymer ?
#
loop_
_entity_poly.entity_id
_entity_poly.type
_entity_poly.pdbx_seq_one_letter_code
_entity_poly.pdbx_strand_id
1 'polypeptide(L)'
;MEEAQEKLARVVAPRVCLTAKQAILCLVRTARADTQIETTDATAAPPTDAPVPINALKSNTKKRHTTRTPTATNPPTMITIYHNPRCSKSRAACELLASIYKVANEPAEIVEYLKQPLTVAQLKQLNTQLGCPVREMIRDTEVEYKELHLSDAALTDDELYEAMAMHPILLQRPIVVRDGRAVIGRPPENIAALFA
;
A
#
# COMPACT_ATOMS: atom_id res chain seq x y z
N MET A 1 -13.00 39.71 60.18
CA MET A 1 -12.51 38.98 59.00
C MET A 1 -13.65 38.85 57.99
N GLU A 2 -14.59 39.79 57.81
CA GLU A 2 -14.55 41.24 57.57
C GLU A 2 -13.30 41.76 56.84
N GLU A 3 -13.54 42.17 55.59
CA GLU A 3 -12.96 43.33 54.88
C GLU A 3 -11.53 43.33 54.34
N ALA A 4 -11.44 43.26 53.00
CA ALA A 4 -10.95 44.34 52.12
C ALA A 4 -11.10 43.85 50.67
N GLN A 5 -12.21 44.10 49.95
CA GLN A 5 -12.46 45.26 49.09
C GLN A 5 -11.20 46.01 48.60
N GLU A 6 -10.99 46.07 47.28
CA GLU A 6 -10.84 47.31 46.49
C GLU A 6 -10.39 47.01 45.02
N LYS A 7 -11.35 47.13 44.08
CA LYS A 7 -11.28 47.74 42.72
C LYS A 7 -10.22 47.42 41.64
N LEU A 8 -10.78 47.33 40.42
CA LEU A 8 -10.29 47.79 39.09
C LEU A 8 -9.16 46.98 38.43
N ALA A 9 -9.19 46.57 37.15
CA ALA A 9 -10.05 46.93 36.02
C ALA A 9 -9.96 45.90 34.86
N ARG A 10 -11.09 45.68 34.18
CA ARG A 10 -11.33 45.48 32.72
C ARG A 10 -10.20 44.92 31.83
N VAL A 11 -10.50 43.88 31.04
CA VAL A 11 -10.86 43.98 29.60
C VAL A 11 -11.75 42.79 29.21
N VAL A 12 -12.87 43.12 28.55
CA VAL A 12 -13.81 42.21 27.90
C VAL A 12 -13.29 41.89 26.50
N ALA A 13 -13.23 40.61 26.12
CA ALA A 13 -13.52 40.20 24.76
C ALA A 13 -13.97 38.72 24.72
N PRO A 14 -15.13 38.42 24.10
CA PRO A 14 -15.56 37.05 23.84
C PRO A 14 -14.93 36.58 22.51
N ARG A 15 -14.76 35.27 22.30
CA ARG A 15 -15.08 34.60 21.03
C ARG A 15 -14.65 33.13 20.96
N VAL A 16 -15.69 32.30 20.89
CA VAL A 16 -15.87 31.08 20.08
C VAL A 16 -14.80 29.99 20.19
N CYS A 17 -15.16 28.96 20.96
CA CYS A 17 -14.57 27.64 20.91
C CYS A 17 -15.09 26.93 19.64
N LEU A 18 -14.46 27.16 18.47
CA LEU A 18 -14.65 26.29 17.30
C LEU A 18 -13.68 25.12 17.41
N THR A 19 -14.26 23.93 17.57
CA THR A 19 -13.57 22.66 17.52
C THR A 19 -12.88 22.44 16.17
N ALA A 20 -11.66 21.91 16.19
CA ALA A 20 -10.83 21.57 15.03
C ALA A 20 -11.44 20.54 14.04
N LYS A 21 -12.70 20.12 14.25
CA LYS A 21 -13.48 19.25 13.36
C LYS A 21 -14.00 19.93 12.08
N GLN A 22 -13.74 21.24 11.88
CA GLN A 22 -14.28 22.01 10.76
C GLN A 22 -13.22 22.61 9.81
N ALA A 23 -11.96 22.18 9.89
CA ALA A 23 -10.87 22.75 9.10
C ALA A 23 -10.46 21.93 7.86
N ILE A 24 -10.96 20.71 7.65
CA ILE A 24 -10.45 19.81 6.58
C ILE A 24 -11.48 19.54 5.45
N LEU A 25 -12.68 20.14 5.51
CA LEU A 25 -13.69 20.02 4.43
C LEU A 25 -13.69 21.19 3.43
N CYS A 26 -12.72 22.10 3.48
CA CYS A 26 -12.76 23.35 2.68
C CYS A 26 -11.69 23.49 1.58
N LEU A 27 -10.87 22.47 1.30
CA LEU A 27 -9.73 22.59 0.37
C LEU A 27 -9.91 21.96 -1.03
N VAL A 28 -11.11 21.46 -1.38
CA VAL A 28 -11.36 20.86 -2.72
C VAL A 28 -12.50 21.53 -3.48
N ARG A 29 -12.76 22.83 -3.28
CA ARG A 29 -13.80 23.57 -4.02
C ARG A 29 -13.49 25.04 -4.34
N THR A 30 -12.32 25.32 -4.89
CA THR A 30 -12.08 26.61 -5.60
C THR A 30 -11.49 26.37 -6.98
N ALA A 31 -12.34 25.87 -7.88
CA ALA A 31 -12.16 25.98 -9.32
C ALA A 31 -12.93 27.20 -9.82
N ARG A 32 -12.21 28.23 -10.30
CA ARG A 32 -12.51 29.08 -11.48
C ARG A 32 -11.76 30.40 -11.34
N ALA A 33 -10.71 30.57 -12.15
CA ALA A 33 -10.29 31.86 -12.63
C ALA A 33 -9.73 31.68 -14.05
N ASP A 34 -10.11 32.64 -14.88
CA ASP A 34 -10.12 32.66 -16.32
C ASP A 34 -8.77 32.42 -17.01
N THR A 35 -8.81 31.70 -18.12
CA THR A 35 -7.77 31.81 -19.15
C THR A 35 -8.46 31.94 -20.48
N GLN A 36 -8.44 33.17 -21.02
CA GLN A 36 -8.79 33.45 -22.39
C GLN A 36 -7.72 32.86 -23.30
N ILE A 37 -8.15 32.17 -24.34
CA ILE A 37 -7.29 31.75 -25.45
C ILE A 37 -7.80 32.51 -26.66
N GLU A 38 -6.98 33.44 -27.14
CA GLU A 38 -7.15 34.13 -28.40
C GLU A 38 -6.98 33.16 -29.57
N THR A 39 -7.84 33.37 -30.56
CA THR A 39 -7.82 32.79 -31.90
C THR A 39 -6.68 33.38 -32.73
N THR A 40 -5.84 32.53 -33.33
CA THR A 40 -5.25 32.77 -34.66
C THR A 40 -4.98 31.45 -35.39
N ASP A 41 -5.74 31.28 -36.47
CA ASP A 41 -5.38 30.72 -37.78
C ASP A 41 -3.91 30.31 -38.00
N ALA A 42 -3.70 29.06 -38.43
CA ALA A 42 -2.79 28.69 -39.53
C ALA A 42 -2.68 27.15 -39.70
N THR A 43 -3.35 26.64 -40.73
CA THR A 43 -2.76 25.82 -41.80
C THR A 43 -1.76 24.70 -41.44
N ALA A 44 -2.19 23.44 -41.55
CA ALA A 44 -1.65 22.45 -42.50
C ALA A 44 -2.18 21.03 -42.19
N ALA A 45 -3.15 20.59 -42.97
CA ALA A 45 -3.41 19.16 -43.17
C ALA A 45 -2.36 18.59 -44.14
N PRO A 46 -1.97 17.33 -43.96
CA PRO A 46 -1.95 16.44 -45.12
C PRO A 46 -2.73 15.14 -44.88
N PRO A 47 -3.10 14.43 -45.96
CA PRO A 47 -4.31 13.65 -45.96
C PRO A 47 -4.07 12.14 -46.10
N THR A 48 -5.17 11.41 -45.88
CA THR A 48 -5.58 10.19 -46.60
C THR A 48 -5.13 8.85 -46.03
N ASP A 49 -6.11 8.20 -45.41
CA ASP A 49 -6.30 6.76 -45.28
C ASP A 49 -5.91 5.97 -46.54
N ALA A 50 -5.08 4.95 -46.36
CA ALA A 50 -4.98 3.83 -47.29
C ALA A 50 -5.36 2.53 -46.56
N PRO A 51 -6.24 1.71 -47.13
CA PRO A 51 -6.74 0.51 -46.48
C PRO A 51 -5.69 -0.61 -46.50
N VAL A 52 -5.48 -1.24 -45.35
CA VAL A 52 -4.61 -2.41 -45.20
C VAL A 52 -5.36 -3.66 -45.70
N PRO A 53 -4.81 -4.43 -46.65
CA PRO A 53 -5.46 -5.63 -47.17
C PRO A 53 -5.37 -6.79 -46.19
N ILE A 54 -6.50 -7.48 -46.03
CA ILE A 54 -6.64 -8.74 -45.30
C ILE A 54 -6.32 -9.88 -46.28
N ASN A 55 -5.53 -10.84 -45.80
CA ASN A 55 -5.15 -12.14 -46.39
C ASN A 55 -3.91 -12.22 -47.30
N ALA A 56 -2.91 -12.96 -46.81
CA ALA A 56 -2.35 -14.08 -47.55
C ALA A 56 -1.69 -15.08 -46.58
N LEU A 57 -2.37 -16.21 -46.37
CA LEU A 57 -1.73 -17.47 -45.98
C LEU A 57 -0.62 -17.81 -46.98
N LYS A 58 0.55 -18.22 -46.49
CA LYS A 58 1.19 -19.52 -46.82
C LYS A 58 2.61 -19.65 -46.24
N SER A 59 2.80 -20.77 -45.53
CA SER A 59 4.00 -21.63 -45.47
C SER A 59 5.40 -21.00 -45.39
N ASN A 60 6.14 -21.27 -44.30
CA ASN A 60 7.16 -22.33 -44.32
C ASN A 60 7.90 -22.48 -42.97
N THR A 61 7.92 -23.73 -42.49
CA THR A 61 9.08 -24.45 -41.93
C THR A 61 10.10 -23.71 -41.04
N LYS A 62 10.04 -24.09 -39.75
CA LYS A 62 11.19 -24.52 -38.92
C LYS A 62 12.33 -23.51 -38.71
N LYS A 63 12.24 -22.76 -37.61
CA LYS A 63 13.43 -22.37 -36.84
C LYS A 63 13.12 -22.60 -35.36
N ARG A 64 13.76 -23.63 -34.79
CA ARG A 64 13.76 -23.91 -33.35
C ARG A 64 14.28 -22.67 -32.65
N HIS A 65 13.40 -21.88 -32.02
CA HIS A 65 13.83 -21.08 -30.89
C HIS A 65 13.70 -21.99 -29.69
N THR A 66 14.84 -22.48 -29.20
CA THR A 66 14.95 -22.90 -27.81
C THR A 66 14.57 -21.69 -26.98
N THR A 67 13.32 -21.60 -26.54
CA THR A 67 12.99 -20.78 -25.37
C THR A 67 13.75 -21.44 -24.24
N ARG A 68 14.98 -20.98 -24.02
CA ARG A 68 15.63 -21.15 -22.73
C ARG A 68 14.68 -20.50 -21.75
N THR A 69 13.92 -21.33 -21.04
CA THR A 69 13.32 -20.98 -19.77
C THR A 69 14.39 -20.20 -19.02
N PRO A 70 14.16 -18.94 -18.63
CA PRO A 70 15.10 -18.29 -17.73
C PRO A 70 15.12 -19.16 -16.49
N THR A 71 16.28 -19.75 -16.24
CA THR A 71 16.64 -20.47 -15.03
C THR A 71 15.99 -19.77 -13.86
N ALA A 72 15.15 -20.50 -13.12
CA ALA A 72 14.77 -20.10 -11.78
C ALA A 72 16.06 -20.09 -10.96
N THR A 73 16.76 -18.96 -10.99
CA THR A 73 17.81 -18.65 -10.05
C THR A 73 17.09 -18.61 -8.72
N ASN A 74 17.16 -19.69 -7.95
CA ASN A 74 16.75 -19.66 -6.55
C ASN A 74 17.52 -18.50 -5.93
N PRO A 75 16.85 -17.41 -5.54
CA PRO A 75 17.53 -16.34 -4.84
C PRO A 75 18.13 -16.91 -3.55
N PRO A 76 19.20 -16.31 -3.01
CA PRO A 76 19.67 -16.68 -1.68
C PRO A 76 18.48 -16.65 -0.71
N THR A 77 18.42 -17.65 0.16
CA THR A 77 17.32 -17.85 1.12
C THR A 77 17.35 -16.76 2.18
N MET A 78 16.84 -15.59 1.80
CA MET A 78 16.72 -14.39 2.62
C MET A 78 15.31 -14.33 3.19
N ILE A 79 15.22 -14.06 4.48
CA ILE A 79 13.95 -13.99 5.18
C ILE A 79 13.64 -12.53 5.48
N THR A 80 12.58 -12.00 4.89
CA THR A 80 12.16 -10.61 5.11
C THR A 80 10.95 -10.60 6.03
N ILE A 81 11.02 -9.84 7.12
CA ILE A 81 9.87 -9.60 8.00
C ILE A 81 9.41 -8.16 7.92
N TYR A 82 8.13 -7.97 7.57
CA TYR A 82 7.44 -6.70 7.67
C TYR A 82 6.83 -6.58 9.06
N HIS A 83 7.42 -5.70 9.87
CA HIS A 83 7.14 -5.60 11.29
C HIS A 83 6.86 -4.16 11.71
N ASN A 84 6.20 -4.00 12.85
CA ASN A 84 6.04 -2.72 13.53
C ASN A 84 6.43 -2.86 15.01
N PRO A 85 7.41 -2.09 15.53
CA PRO A 85 7.91 -2.23 16.89
C PRO A 85 6.85 -1.94 17.97
N ARG A 86 5.81 -1.16 17.66
CA ARG A 86 4.71 -0.84 18.59
C ARG A 86 3.71 -1.98 18.78
N CYS A 87 3.76 -3.04 17.96
CA CYS A 87 2.79 -4.14 18.01
C CYS A 87 3.34 -5.33 18.79
N SER A 88 2.70 -5.71 19.91
CA SER A 88 3.12 -6.86 20.74
C SER A 88 3.15 -8.19 19.97
N LYS A 89 2.19 -8.43 19.08
CA LYS A 89 2.15 -9.65 18.23
C LYS A 89 3.32 -9.68 17.23
N SER A 90 3.68 -8.52 16.69
CA SER A 90 4.84 -8.39 15.81
C SER A 90 6.15 -8.64 16.55
N ARG A 91 6.29 -8.16 17.80
CA ARG A 91 7.47 -8.41 18.64
C ARG A 91 7.63 -9.90 18.96
N ALA A 92 6.56 -10.56 19.37
CA ALA A 92 6.56 -12.01 19.63
C ALA A 92 6.99 -12.82 18.38
N ALA A 93 6.52 -12.43 17.19
CA ALA A 93 6.97 -13.06 15.95
C ALA A 93 8.45 -12.83 15.65
N CYS A 94 8.98 -11.61 15.86
CA CYS A 94 10.41 -11.35 15.72
C CYS A 94 11.26 -12.18 16.69
N GLU A 95 10.79 -12.38 17.93
CA GLU A 95 11.46 -13.21 18.93
C GLU A 95 11.46 -14.69 18.53
N LEU A 96 10.33 -15.21 18.06
CA LEU A 96 10.22 -16.58 17.53
C LEU A 96 11.16 -16.78 16.35
N LEU A 97 11.14 -15.85 15.40
CA LEU A 97 12.03 -15.87 14.25
C LEU A 97 13.51 -15.82 14.67
N ALA A 98 13.88 -14.96 15.62
CA ALA A 98 15.25 -14.93 16.16
C ALA A 98 15.68 -16.27 16.79
N SER A 99 14.76 -17.04 17.37
CA SER A 99 15.04 -18.39 17.86
C SER A 99 15.23 -19.40 16.73
N ILE A 100 14.43 -19.32 15.67
CA ILE A 100 14.49 -20.21 14.49
C ILE A 100 15.75 -19.92 13.66
N TYR A 101 16.07 -18.65 13.41
CA TYR A 101 17.25 -18.24 12.64
C TYR A 101 18.56 -18.71 13.25
N LYS A 102 18.66 -18.74 14.59
CA LYS A 102 19.85 -19.29 15.28
C LYS A 102 20.10 -20.76 14.92
N VAL A 103 19.04 -21.50 14.59
CA VAL A 103 19.12 -22.90 14.20
C VAL A 103 19.36 -23.03 12.68
N ALA A 104 18.71 -22.17 11.89
CA ALA A 104 18.77 -22.23 10.42
C ALA A 104 20.02 -21.55 9.81
N ASN A 105 20.70 -20.65 10.54
CA ASN A 105 21.84 -19.86 10.07
C ASN A 105 21.55 -19.06 8.77
N GLU A 106 20.28 -18.68 8.57
CA GLU A 106 19.80 -17.90 7.43
C GLU A 106 19.76 -16.40 7.78
N PRO A 107 20.15 -15.51 6.85
CA PRO A 107 20.06 -14.07 7.06
C PRO A 107 18.60 -13.60 7.07
N ALA A 108 18.27 -12.75 8.04
CA ALA A 108 16.94 -12.16 8.17
C ALA A 108 17.00 -10.63 8.12
N GLU A 109 16.12 -10.06 7.30
CA GLU A 109 15.95 -8.62 7.12
C GLU A 109 14.67 -8.15 7.80
N ILE A 110 14.80 -7.17 8.71
CA ILE A 110 13.68 -6.57 9.41
C ILE A 110 13.31 -5.26 8.72
N VAL A 111 12.15 -5.23 8.07
CA VAL A 111 11.65 -4.05 7.34
C VAL A 111 10.48 -3.43 8.09
N GLU A 112 10.64 -2.16 8.46
CA GLU A 112 9.56 -1.36 9.04
C GLU A 112 8.70 -0.76 7.92
N TYR A 113 7.65 -1.48 7.53
CA TYR A 113 6.78 -1.13 6.39
C TYR A 113 6.06 0.23 6.54
N LEU A 114 5.95 0.77 7.76
CA LEU A 114 5.42 2.11 8.00
C LEU A 114 6.38 3.23 7.59
N LYS A 115 7.70 2.98 7.68
CA LYS A 115 8.73 3.93 7.23
C LYS A 115 9.06 3.73 5.75
N GLN A 116 9.02 2.48 5.31
CA GLN A 116 9.27 2.07 3.94
C GLN A 116 7.99 1.47 3.36
N PRO A 117 7.07 2.32 2.88
CA PRO A 117 5.82 1.83 2.30
C PRO A 117 6.10 1.01 1.05
N LEU A 118 5.35 -0.07 0.88
CA LEU A 118 5.42 -0.90 -0.32
C LEU A 118 4.61 -0.26 -1.45
N THR A 119 5.11 -0.39 -2.68
CA THR A 119 4.37 -0.01 -3.88
C THR A 119 3.28 -1.03 -4.21
N VAL A 120 2.28 -0.62 -5.01
CA VAL A 120 1.21 -1.52 -5.49
C VAL A 120 1.78 -2.78 -6.16
N ALA A 121 2.84 -2.64 -6.96
CA ALA A 121 3.49 -3.78 -7.61
C ALA A 121 4.08 -4.78 -6.59
N GLN A 122 4.75 -4.28 -5.55
CA GLN A 122 5.29 -5.12 -4.47
C GLN A 122 4.17 -5.77 -3.65
N LEU A 123 3.05 -5.07 -3.41
CA LEU A 123 1.90 -5.63 -2.72
C LEU A 123 1.24 -6.75 -3.51
N LYS A 124 1.12 -6.62 -4.83
CA LYS A 124 0.63 -7.68 -5.73
C LYS A 124 1.55 -8.91 -5.70
N GLN A 125 2.86 -8.69 -5.70
CA GLN A 125 3.84 -9.77 -5.53
C GLN A 125 3.67 -10.46 -4.17
N LEU A 126 3.58 -9.69 -3.09
CA LEU A 126 3.41 -10.23 -1.74
C LEU A 126 2.11 -11.03 -1.62
N ASN A 127 1.01 -10.55 -2.23
CA ASN A 127 -0.25 -11.31 -2.27
C ASN A 127 -0.11 -12.65 -3.01
N THR A 128 0.62 -12.65 -4.13
CA THR A 128 0.89 -13.87 -4.88
C THR A 128 1.67 -14.89 -4.04
N GLN A 129 2.58 -14.42 -3.19
CA GLN A 129 3.36 -15.27 -2.28
C GLN A 129 2.54 -15.78 -1.08
N LEU A 130 1.54 -15.01 -0.63
CA LEU A 130 0.62 -15.40 0.43
C LEU A 130 -0.40 -16.43 -0.05
N GLY A 131 -0.89 -16.29 -1.29
CA GLY A 131 -1.97 -17.13 -1.82
C GLY A 131 -3.33 -16.88 -1.14
N CYS A 132 -3.49 -15.75 -0.46
CA CYS A 132 -4.72 -15.34 0.22
C CYS A 132 -5.51 -14.32 -0.62
N PRO A 133 -6.80 -14.09 -0.32
CA PRO A 133 -7.51 -12.93 -0.86
C PRO A 133 -6.92 -11.62 -0.31
N VAL A 134 -6.95 -10.55 -1.10
CA VAL A 134 -6.40 -9.23 -0.72
C VAL A 134 -7.02 -8.71 0.58
N ARG A 135 -8.28 -9.04 0.83
CA ARG A 135 -9.01 -8.67 2.06
C ARG A 135 -8.40 -9.27 3.32
N GLU A 136 -7.78 -10.45 3.24
CA GLU A 136 -7.07 -11.06 4.39
C GLU A 136 -5.75 -10.36 4.69
N MET A 137 -5.17 -9.65 3.70
CA MET A 137 -3.99 -8.81 3.92
C MET A 137 -4.31 -7.51 4.65
N ILE A 138 -5.58 -7.11 4.70
CA ILE A 138 -6.02 -5.86 5.28
C ILE A 138 -6.40 -6.07 6.74
N ARG A 139 -6.02 -5.12 7.58
CA ARG A 139 -6.32 -5.10 9.00
C ARG A 139 -7.63 -4.34 9.25
N ASP A 140 -8.67 -5.09 9.55
CA ASP A 140 -10.03 -4.64 9.87
C ASP A 140 -10.15 -3.71 11.10
N THR A 141 -9.17 -3.73 12.00
CA THR A 141 -9.27 -3.08 13.31
C THR A 141 -8.85 -1.60 13.27
N GLU A 142 -8.24 -1.13 12.19
CA GLU A 142 -7.72 0.24 12.08
C GLU A 142 -8.83 1.26 11.75
N VAL A 143 -8.60 2.53 12.06
CA VAL A 143 -9.61 3.59 11.87
C VAL A 143 -9.78 3.89 10.38
N GLU A 144 -8.67 3.91 9.65
CA GLU A 144 -8.58 4.14 8.21
C GLU A 144 -9.41 3.11 7.42
N TYR A 145 -9.49 1.86 7.92
CA TYR A 145 -10.33 0.82 7.31
C TYR A 145 -11.80 1.21 7.29
N LYS A 146 -12.27 1.86 8.36
CA LYS A 146 -13.66 2.31 8.51
C LYS A 146 -13.91 3.62 7.78
N GLU A 147 -12.96 4.55 7.81
CA GLU A 147 -13.06 5.85 7.13
C GLU A 147 -13.09 5.71 5.61
N LEU A 148 -12.34 4.76 5.06
CA LEU A 148 -12.28 4.48 3.63
C LEU A 148 -13.34 3.47 3.16
N HIS A 149 -14.21 3.00 4.07
CA HIS A 149 -15.27 2.04 3.78
C HIS A 149 -14.78 0.75 3.07
N LEU A 150 -13.57 0.28 3.40
CA LEU A 150 -12.94 -0.90 2.77
C LEU A 150 -13.65 -2.22 3.08
N SER A 151 -14.67 -2.19 3.93
CA SER A 151 -15.59 -3.31 4.17
C SER A 151 -16.55 -3.57 3.00
N ASP A 152 -16.70 -2.63 2.07
CA ASP A 152 -17.60 -2.80 0.93
C ASP A 152 -17.12 -3.96 0.03
N ALA A 153 -18.04 -4.87 -0.30
CA ALA A 153 -17.80 -6.01 -1.17
C ALA A 153 -17.72 -5.61 -2.66
N ALA A 154 -18.20 -4.42 -3.02
CA ALA A 154 -18.16 -3.90 -4.38
C ALA A 154 -16.76 -3.42 -4.81
N LEU A 155 -15.86 -3.16 -3.85
CA LEU A 155 -14.49 -2.71 -4.12
C LEU A 155 -13.68 -3.80 -4.81
N THR A 156 -12.95 -3.38 -5.84
CA THR A 156 -12.04 -4.23 -6.60
C THR A 156 -10.70 -4.41 -5.88
N ASP A 157 -10.01 -5.50 -6.18
CA ASP A 157 -8.70 -5.77 -5.59
C ASP A 157 -7.67 -4.68 -5.92
N ASP A 158 -7.75 -4.05 -7.09
CA ASP A 158 -6.88 -2.94 -7.49
C ASP A 158 -7.06 -1.71 -6.60
N GLU A 159 -8.30 -1.33 -6.29
CA GLU A 159 -8.60 -0.24 -5.36
C GLU A 159 -8.10 -0.56 -3.93
N LEU A 160 -8.19 -1.83 -3.51
CA LEU A 160 -7.63 -2.27 -2.23
C LEU A 160 -6.11 -2.12 -2.19
N TYR A 161 -5.40 -2.43 -3.28
CA TYR A 161 -3.95 -2.23 -3.35
C TYR A 161 -3.56 -0.75 -3.31
N GLU A 162 -4.30 0.12 -4.00
CA GLU A 162 -4.08 1.56 -3.96
C GLU A 162 -4.30 2.11 -2.55
N ALA A 163 -5.38 1.69 -1.88
CA ALA A 163 -5.65 2.07 -0.50
C ALA A 163 -4.53 1.62 0.45
N MET A 164 -3.99 0.40 0.29
CA MET A 164 -2.87 -0.10 1.08
C MET A 164 -1.55 0.64 0.80
N ALA A 165 -1.31 1.05 -0.45
CA ALA A 165 -0.13 1.82 -0.82
C ALA A 165 -0.19 3.25 -0.24
N MET A 166 -1.38 3.86 -0.23
CA MET A 166 -1.62 5.18 0.39
C MET A 166 -1.59 5.13 1.91
N HIS A 167 -2.13 4.06 2.50
CA HIS A 167 -2.23 3.86 3.94
C HIS A 167 -1.56 2.53 4.36
N PRO A 168 -0.22 2.50 4.50
CA PRO A 168 0.51 1.27 4.85
C PRO A 168 0.04 0.64 6.16
N ILE A 169 -0.52 1.44 7.08
CA ILE A 169 -1.08 0.97 8.36
C ILE A 169 -2.16 -0.10 8.21
N LEU A 170 -2.87 -0.11 7.06
CA LEU A 170 -3.89 -1.09 6.74
C LEU A 170 -3.32 -2.50 6.54
N LEU A 171 -2.03 -2.66 6.29
CA LEU A 171 -1.44 -3.99 6.12
C LEU A 171 -1.47 -4.78 7.43
N GLN A 172 -1.77 -6.07 7.29
CA GLN A 172 -1.66 -7.04 8.36
C GLN A 172 -0.22 -7.19 8.82
N ARG A 173 -0.09 -7.51 10.11
CA ARG A 173 1.19 -7.58 10.80
C ARG A 173 1.18 -8.76 11.76
N PRO A 174 2.31 -9.46 11.92
CA PRO A 174 3.53 -9.42 11.10
C PRO A 174 3.35 -10.23 9.79
N ILE A 175 4.06 -9.85 8.73
CA ILE A 175 4.15 -10.64 7.49
C ILE A 175 5.60 -11.10 7.35
N VAL A 176 5.79 -12.39 7.12
CA VAL A 176 7.12 -12.99 6.91
C VAL A 176 7.18 -13.54 5.50
N VAL A 177 8.25 -13.24 4.79
CA VAL A 177 8.54 -13.71 3.44
C VAL A 177 9.82 -14.54 3.49
N ARG A 178 9.77 -15.75 2.94
CA ARG A 178 10.91 -16.66 2.78
C ARG A 178 10.78 -17.39 1.45
N ASP A 179 11.81 -17.34 0.61
CA ASP A 179 11.91 -18.12 -0.63
C ASP A 179 10.70 -17.98 -1.58
N GLY A 180 10.12 -16.77 -1.66
CA GLY A 180 8.94 -16.52 -2.48
C GLY A 180 7.63 -17.07 -1.90
N ARG A 181 7.63 -17.51 -0.64
CA ARG A 181 6.43 -17.81 0.14
C ARG A 181 6.27 -16.76 1.22
N ALA A 182 5.05 -16.31 1.43
CA ALA A 182 4.73 -15.35 2.47
C ALA A 182 3.68 -15.93 3.41
N VAL A 183 3.71 -15.53 4.68
CA VAL A 183 2.72 -15.92 5.68
C VAL A 183 2.39 -14.76 6.61
N ILE A 184 1.10 -14.62 6.96
CA ILE A 184 0.63 -13.72 8.00
C ILE A 184 0.75 -14.40 9.37
N GLY A 185 1.53 -13.80 10.29
CA GLY A 185 1.81 -14.31 11.64
C GLY A 185 0.69 -14.08 12.65
N ARG A 186 -0.55 -14.39 12.27
CA ARG A 186 -1.72 -14.36 13.16
C ARG A 186 -2.49 -15.70 13.03
N PRO A 187 -2.21 -16.70 13.86
CA PRO A 187 -1.33 -16.69 15.03
C PRO A 187 0.16 -16.93 14.65
N PRO A 188 1.13 -16.64 15.53
CA PRO A 188 2.55 -16.63 15.16
C PRO A 188 3.12 -18.01 14.81
N GLU A 189 2.43 -19.10 15.14
CA GLU A 189 2.78 -20.47 14.78
C GLU A 189 2.73 -20.69 13.27
N ASN A 190 1.93 -19.92 12.53
CA ASN A 190 1.89 -19.96 11.07
C ASN A 190 3.27 -19.69 10.45
N ILE A 191 4.11 -18.89 11.13
CA ILE A 191 5.46 -18.57 10.68
C ILE A 191 6.32 -19.84 10.64
N ALA A 192 6.11 -20.79 11.56
CA ALA A 192 6.83 -22.06 11.56
C ALA A 192 6.53 -22.89 10.31
N ALA A 193 5.37 -22.73 9.67
CA ALA A 193 5.04 -23.40 8.42
C ALA A 193 5.94 -22.96 7.24
N LEU A 194 6.61 -21.81 7.33
CA LEU A 194 7.64 -21.42 6.36
C LEU A 194 8.95 -22.21 6.52
N PHE A 195 9.15 -22.89 7.65
CA PHE A 195 10.37 -23.64 7.99
C PHE A 195 10.20 -25.15 8.05
N ALA A 196 8.97 -25.65 7.84
CA ALA A 196 8.65 -27.06 7.74
C ALA A 196 8.89 -27.59 6.32
#